data_AF-A0A3M0GGE7-F1
#
_entry.id   AF-A0A3M0GGE7-F1
#
_cell.length_a   1.000
_cell.length_b   1.000
_cell.length_c   1.000
_cell.angle_alpha   90.00
_cell.angle_beta   90.00
_cell.angle_gamma   90.00
#
_symmetry.space_group_name_H-M   'P 1'
#
loop_
_entity.id
_entity.type
_entity.pdbx_description
1 polymer ?
#
loop_
_entity_poly.entity_id
_entity_poly.type
_entity_poly.pdbx_seq_one_letter_code
_entity_poly.pdbx_strand_id
1 'polypeptide(L)'
;MIKIFMMVNMFLICSAVKAQTYIETETDEEQAVDASSSNGSPLSVNQIDLINLGFDLSPNPINQTLVGNKIFLTQIGEGNLLAVATQTNASEINLRQNGNENFANLQYRAKTAYTDIEQNGNRNTVFDLVNRPQLDVSLELQQNGDGLNFQRIGANNLTKSLKFNQGASTPTLIVRSVN
;
A
#
# COMPACT_ATOMS: atom_id res chain seq x y z
N MET A 1 -45.75 -46.65 0.66
CA MET A 1 -46.41 -46.02 1.83
C MET A 1 -45.89 -46.68 3.10
N ILE A 2 -44.97 -46.04 3.83
CA ILE A 2 -44.71 -46.23 5.28
C ILE A 2 -43.60 -45.24 5.69
N LYS A 3 -43.90 -44.43 6.70
CA LYS A 3 -43.02 -43.80 7.72
C LYS A 3 -41.54 -43.63 7.31
N ILE A 4 -41.06 -42.45 6.94
CA ILE A 4 -40.82 -41.30 7.86
C ILE A 4 -40.29 -41.79 9.21
N PHE A 5 -38.97 -41.72 9.39
CA PHE A 5 -38.29 -42.00 10.64
C PHE A 5 -37.35 -40.84 10.96
N MET A 6 -37.62 -40.19 12.11
CA MET A 6 -36.69 -39.48 13.02
C MET A 6 -35.37 -39.00 12.36
N MET A 7 -35.14 -37.71 12.05
CA MET A 7 -35.30 -36.51 12.89
C MET A 7 -34.69 -36.68 14.30
N VAL A 8 -33.90 -35.69 14.72
CA VAL A 8 -33.07 -35.67 15.95
C VAL A 8 -31.80 -36.55 15.87
N ASN A 9 -30.73 -35.98 15.34
CA ASN A 9 -29.40 -36.16 15.92
C ASN A 9 -28.51 -34.91 15.75
N MET A 10 -29.07 -33.74 16.06
CA MET A 10 -28.36 -32.46 16.13
C MET A 10 -27.82 -32.29 17.56
N PHE A 11 -26.76 -33.01 17.92
CA PHE A 11 -26.13 -32.88 19.24
C PHE A 11 -24.61 -33.00 19.19
N LEU A 12 -23.95 -31.91 19.60
CA LEU A 12 -22.57 -31.81 20.08
C LEU A 12 -21.47 -32.57 19.30
N ILE A 13 -20.84 -31.85 18.36
CA ILE A 13 -19.37 -31.91 18.20
C ILE A 13 -18.82 -30.50 18.44
N CYS A 14 -18.75 -30.09 19.71
CA CYS A 14 -17.91 -28.97 20.10
C CYS A 14 -16.44 -29.40 20.00
N SER A 15 -15.78 -29.10 18.89
CA SER A 15 -14.32 -29.17 18.78
C SER A 15 -13.71 -28.15 19.75
N ALA A 16 -13.38 -28.60 20.96
CA ALA A 16 -12.75 -27.78 21.99
C ALA A 16 -11.34 -27.38 21.51
N VAL A 17 -11.24 -26.19 20.92
CA VAL A 17 -9.96 -25.60 20.50
C VAL A 17 -9.11 -25.38 21.74
N LYS A 18 -8.12 -26.26 21.95
CA LYS A 18 -7.09 -26.04 22.96
C LYS A 18 -6.17 -24.93 22.45
N ALA A 19 -6.41 -23.71 22.90
CA ALA A 19 -5.42 -22.66 22.84
C ALA A 19 -4.19 -23.12 23.65
N GLN A 20 -3.09 -23.42 22.96
CA GLN A 20 -1.79 -23.60 23.59
C GLN A 20 -1.11 -22.24 23.63
N THR A 21 -0.98 -21.65 24.81
CA THR A 21 -0.05 -20.55 25.02
C THR A 21 1.36 -21.12 24.92
N TYR A 22 2.08 -20.75 23.86
CA TYR A 22 3.51 -21.00 23.77
C TYR A 22 4.23 -20.23 24.88
N ILE A 23 5.19 -20.88 25.55
CA ILE A 23 6.09 -20.23 26.49
C ILE A 23 7.44 -20.18 25.78
N GLU A 24 7.92 -18.97 25.51
CA GLU A 24 9.27 -18.77 24.99
C GLU A 24 10.30 -19.19 26.04
N THR A 25 11.10 -20.21 25.71
CA THR A 25 12.41 -20.42 26.33
C THR A 25 13.43 -19.67 25.48
N GLU A 26 14.08 -18.66 26.05
CA GLU A 26 15.14 -17.87 25.39
C GLU A 26 16.38 -18.73 25.06
N THR A 27 16.38 -19.41 23.92
CA THR A 27 17.57 -19.76 23.11
C THR A 27 17.12 -20.22 21.72
N ASP A 28 17.17 -19.32 20.75
CA ASP A 28 17.98 -19.47 19.53
C ASP A 28 17.82 -18.19 18.69
N GLU A 29 18.93 -17.54 18.33
CA GLU A 29 18.91 -16.31 17.52
C GLU A 29 18.62 -16.63 16.05
N GLU A 30 17.34 -16.62 15.65
CA GLU A 30 16.99 -16.52 14.24
C GLU A 30 17.46 -15.15 13.71
N GLN A 31 18.61 -15.14 13.05
CA GLN A 31 19.17 -13.93 12.43
C GLN A 31 18.28 -13.46 11.28
N ALA A 32 17.31 -12.61 11.62
CA ALA A 32 16.83 -11.60 10.68
C ALA A 32 18.06 -10.88 10.10
N VAL A 33 18.16 -10.82 8.77
CA VAL A 33 19.18 -10.01 8.09
C VAL A 33 18.76 -8.54 8.20
N ASP A 34 18.90 -8.01 9.41
CA ASP A 34 18.75 -6.60 9.69
C ASP A 34 19.93 -5.85 9.05
N ALA A 35 19.65 -5.26 7.88
CA ALA A 35 20.54 -4.35 7.17
C ALA A 35 20.76 -3.01 7.90
N SER A 36 20.62 -2.98 9.23
CA SER A 36 20.97 -1.90 10.15
C SER A 36 21.43 -2.37 11.54
N SER A 37 21.78 -3.65 11.73
CA SER A 37 22.37 -4.13 13.00
C SER A 37 23.81 -3.62 13.20
N SER A 38 23.89 -2.39 13.69
CA SER A 38 25.03 -1.82 14.42
C SER A 38 24.47 -0.82 15.43
N ASN A 39 25.24 -0.49 16.47
CA ASN A 39 24.89 0.58 17.43
C ASN A 39 25.10 1.95 16.76
N GLY A 40 24.35 2.19 15.67
CA GLY A 40 24.81 3.00 14.55
C GLY A 40 23.93 4.20 14.24
N SER A 41 24.59 5.28 13.82
CA SER A 41 23.92 6.42 13.20
C SER A 41 23.15 5.96 11.95
N PRO A 42 21.98 6.55 11.64
CA PRO A 42 21.17 6.13 10.49
C PRO A 42 21.97 6.19 9.20
N LEU A 43 21.88 5.13 8.38
CA LEU A 43 22.55 5.05 7.09
C LEU A 43 22.17 6.26 6.22
N SER A 44 23.18 7.00 5.77
CA SER A 44 23.02 8.16 4.91
C SER A 44 22.71 7.73 3.47
N VAL A 45 21.51 7.19 3.26
CA VAL A 45 20.99 6.80 1.94
C VAL A 45 21.12 7.99 0.98
N ASN A 46 21.97 7.84 -0.02
CA ASN A 46 22.24 8.86 -1.01
C ASN A 46 21.43 8.59 -2.30
N GLN A 47 21.48 9.54 -3.24
CA GLN A 47 20.69 9.46 -4.48
C GLN A 47 21.09 8.26 -5.36
N ILE A 48 22.36 7.87 -5.36
CA ILE A 48 22.88 6.72 -6.14
C ILE A 48 22.33 5.40 -5.55
N ASP A 49 22.18 5.30 -4.24
CA ASP A 49 21.66 4.08 -3.58
C ASP A 49 20.19 3.83 -3.96
N LEU A 50 19.36 4.87 -3.95
CA LEU A 50 17.97 4.80 -4.39
C LEU A 50 17.84 4.53 -5.90
N ILE A 51 18.73 5.10 -6.72
CA ILE A 51 18.79 4.79 -8.16
C ILE A 51 19.17 3.31 -8.39
N ASN A 52 20.12 2.76 -7.62
CA ASN A 52 20.48 1.35 -7.67
C ASN A 52 19.36 0.41 -7.20
N LEU A 53 18.43 0.90 -6.37
CA LEU A 53 17.18 0.22 -5.99
C LEU A 53 16.02 0.45 -6.98
N GLY A 54 16.23 1.24 -8.04
CA GLY A 54 15.26 1.43 -9.13
C GLY A 54 14.29 2.61 -8.98
N PHE A 55 14.56 3.57 -8.09
CA PHE A 55 13.71 4.76 -7.91
C PHE A 55 14.07 5.92 -8.85
N ASP A 56 13.06 6.53 -9.50
CA ASP A 56 13.14 7.90 -10.04
C ASP A 56 12.52 8.89 -9.03
N LEU A 57 13.19 10.04 -8.92
CA LEU A 57 13.19 10.97 -7.79
C LEU A 57 13.04 12.43 -8.25
N SER A 58 12.99 12.68 -9.57
CA SER A 58 12.99 14.01 -10.18
C SER A 58 11.64 14.75 -10.01
N PRO A 59 11.61 16.09 -9.82
CA PRO A 59 10.38 16.79 -9.39
C PRO A 59 9.32 16.87 -10.51
N ASN A 60 8.05 16.57 -10.21
CA ASN A 60 6.99 16.56 -11.21
C ASN A 60 6.47 18.00 -11.54
N PRO A 61 6.33 18.36 -12.83
CA PRO A 61 5.88 19.69 -13.25
C PRO A 61 4.36 19.91 -13.30
N ILE A 62 3.50 18.88 -13.27
CA ILE A 62 2.01 19.00 -13.21
C ILE A 62 1.59 19.95 -12.07
N ASN A 63 2.38 19.91 -11.02
CA ASN A 63 2.21 20.62 -9.77
C ASN A 63 2.43 22.13 -9.87
N GLN A 64 2.97 22.65 -10.97
CA GLN A 64 3.01 24.10 -11.19
C GLN A 64 1.74 24.63 -11.89
N THR A 65 0.85 23.76 -12.38
CA THR A 65 -0.21 24.15 -13.33
C THR A 65 -1.63 23.68 -12.99
N LEU A 66 -1.81 22.81 -11.98
CA LEU A 66 -3.15 22.38 -11.53
C LEU A 66 -4.04 23.58 -11.11
N VAL A 67 -5.34 23.52 -11.42
CA VAL A 67 -6.38 24.49 -10.96
C VAL A 67 -7.68 23.77 -10.51
N GLY A 68 -8.09 23.96 -9.25
CA GLY A 68 -9.27 23.35 -8.65
C GLY A 68 -9.12 21.86 -8.27
N ASN A 69 -10.14 21.30 -7.62
CA ASN A 69 -10.22 19.92 -7.11
C ASN A 69 -11.52 19.23 -7.66
N LYS A 70 -11.52 17.94 -8.08
CA LYS A 70 -12.60 17.32 -8.89
C LYS A 70 -12.79 15.79 -8.69
N ILE A 71 -13.91 15.23 -9.20
CA ILE A 71 -14.19 13.79 -9.48
C ILE A 71 -14.27 12.84 -8.25
N PHE A 72 -15.24 11.92 -8.26
CA PHE A 72 -15.39 10.76 -7.37
C PHE A 72 -16.11 9.62 -8.17
N LEU A 73 -16.07 8.35 -7.74
CA LEU A 73 -16.67 7.17 -8.43
C LEU A 73 -16.87 6.01 -7.37
N THR A 74 -17.33 4.78 -7.68
CA THR A 74 -17.11 3.52 -6.87
C THR A 74 -17.37 2.24 -7.67
N GLN A 75 -16.67 1.12 -7.42
CA GLN A 75 -17.00 -0.22 -7.96
C GLN A 75 -16.88 -1.35 -6.91
N ILE A 76 -17.72 -2.38 -7.07
CA ILE A 76 -17.86 -3.57 -6.20
C ILE A 76 -18.21 -4.76 -7.11
N GLY A 77 -17.53 -5.90 -6.97
CA GLY A 77 -17.71 -7.10 -7.80
C GLY A 77 -16.43 -7.93 -7.91
N GLU A 78 -16.27 -8.71 -8.99
CA GLU A 78 -14.92 -9.04 -9.48
C GLU A 78 -14.49 -7.98 -10.51
N GLY A 79 -13.20 -7.73 -10.67
CA GLY A 79 -12.68 -6.80 -11.68
C GLY A 79 -12.97 -5.33 -11.35
N ASN A 80 -12.74 -4.94 -10.10
CA ASN A 80 -13.02 -3.60 -9.60
C ASN A 80 -12.04 -2.58 -10.17
N LEU A 81 -12.54 -1.41 -10.57
CA LEU A 81 -11.84 -0.16 -10.95
C LEU A 81 -12.45 1.08 -10.22
N LEU A 82 -11.74 2.19 -10.02
CA LEU A 82 -12.17 3.46 -9.36
C LEU A 82 -10.99 4.48 -9.49
N ALA A 83 -11.08 5.83 -9.35
CA ALA A 83 -9.88 6.75 -9.42
C ALA A 83 -9.74 8.03 -8.51
N VAL A 84 -8.87 8.24 -7.43
CA VAL A 84 -8.71 9.41 -6.44
C VAL A 84 -7.66 10.46 -6.89
N ALA A 85 -7.46 11.57 -6.16
CA ALA A 85 -6.31 12.49 -5.91
C ALA A 85 -6.75 13.42 -4.73
N THR A 86 -5.96 14.30 -4.06
CA THR A 86 -6.47 15.59 -3.43
C THR A 86 -5.44 16.48 -2.66
N GLN A 87 -5.93 17.63 -2.17
CA GLN A 87 -5.57 18.58 -1.09
C GLN A 87 -4.41 19.56 -1.28
N THR A 88 -4.74 20.78 -1.68
CA THR A 88 -3.83 21.58 -2.48
C THR A 88 -4.44 22.93 -2.81
N ASN A 89 -3.67 23.81 -3.46
CA ASN A 89 -4.23 24.85 -4.32
C ASN A 89 -5.05 24.24 -5.49
N ALA A 90 -4.67 23.05 -6.00
CA ALA A 90 -5.41 22.27 -7.00
C ALA A 90 -4.96 20.79 -7.17
N SER A 91 -5.91 19.85 -7.43
CA SER A 91 -5.77 18.37 -7.38
C SER A 91 -7.04 17.57 -7.79
N GLU A 92 -7.22 16.37 -7.18
CA GLU A 92 -8.46 15.63 -6.83
C GLU A 92 -9.17 14.70 -7.85
N ILE A 93 -9.63 13.49 -7.37
CA ILE A 93 -10.49 12.42 -8.01
C ILE A 93 -11.17 11.51 -6.87
N ASN A 94 -11.81 10.30 -7.07
CA ASN A 94 -11.88 9.13 -6.05
C ASN A 94 -11.68 7.62 -6.56
N LEU A 95 -10.68 6.78 -6.07
CA LEU A 95 -10.07 5.40 -6.39
C LEU A 95 -10.27 4.52 -5.08
N ARG A 96 -10.99 3.38 -5.10
CA ARG A 96 -11.20 2.32 -4.06
C ARG A 96 -11.92 1.11 -4.68
N GLN A 97 -11.49 -0.12 -4.47
CA GLN A 97 -11.88 -1.23 -5.37
C GLN A 97 -12.04 -2.53 -4.57
N ASN A 98 -13.18 -3.26 -4.70
CA ASN A 98 -13.66 -4.23 -3.69
C ASN A 98 -14.20 -5.58 -4.22
N GLY A 99 -13.39 -6.65 -4.09
CA GLY A 99 -13.71 -8.05 -4.41
C GLY A 99 -12.52 -8.76 -5.10
N ASN A 100 -12.70 -9.82 -5.88
CA ASN A 100 -11.52 -10.39 -6.58
C ASN A 100 -11.05 -9.47 -7.71
N GLU A 101 -9.74 -9.36 -7.91
CA GLU A 101 -9.11 -8.43 -8.85
C GLU A 101 -9.46 -6.96 -8.59
N ASN A 102 -8.45 -6.18 -8.21
CA ASN A 102 -8.59 -4.77 -7.88
C ASN A 102 -7.37 -4.02 -8.42
N PHE A 103 -7.55 -2.77 -8.85
CA PHE A 103 -6.54 -1.80 -9.26
C PHE A 103 -6.54 -0.49 -8.39
N ALA A 104 -5.61 0.48 -8.55
CA ALA A 104 -5.59 1.92 -8.19
C ALA A 104 -4.17 2.63 -8.05
N ASN A 105 -4.10 3.96 -7.75
CA ASN A 105 -2.92 4.77 -7.29
C ASN A 105 -3.29 5.82 -6.19
N LEU A 106 -2.59 6.05 -5.02
CA LEU A 106 -2.72 7.02 -3.83
C LEU A 106 -1.75 8.23 -4.06
N GLN A 107 -2.20 9.49 -3.99
CA GLN A 107 -1.44 10.73 -4.24
C GLN A 107 -2.12 12.05 -3.73
N TYR A 108 -1.48 12.66 -2.73
CA TYR A 108 -2.03 13.73 -1.88
C TYR A 108 -1.13 14.93 -1.51
N ARG A 109 -1.84 15.94 -1.00
CA ARG A 109 -1.50 16.88 0.08
C ARG A 109 -0.17 17.58 -0.05
N ALA A 110 -0.24 18.72 -0.73
CA ALA A 110 0.92 19.49 -1.15
C ALA A 110 0.57 20.97 -1.40
N LYS A 111 1.48 21.71 -2.04
CA LYS A 111 1.12 22.89 -2.82
C LYS A 111 0.08 22.50 -3.90
N THR A 112 0.31 21.34 -4.52
CA THR A 112 -0.42 20.74 -5.66
C THR A 112 -0.02 19.25 -5.76
N ALA A 113 -0.95 18.31 -6.04
CA ALA A 113 -0.80 16.85 -5.87
C ALA A 113 -1.87 16.08 -6.67
N TYR A 114 -1.62 14.84 -7.12
CA TYR A 114 -2.45 14.28 -8.21
C TYR A 114 -2.45 12.73 -8.51
N THR A 115 -3.40 11.97 -7.96
CA THR A 115 -4.00 10.63 -8.37
C THR A 115 -3.95 9.48 -7.31
N ASP A 116 -5.03 9.28 -6.51
CA ASP A 116 -5.11 8.67 -5.14
C ASP A 116 -5.98 7.33 -4.83
N ILE A 117 -5.80 6.38 -3.83
CA ILE A 117 -6.00 4.84 -3.90
C ILE A 117 -7.08 4.09 -3.07
N GLU A 118 -7.38 2.83 -3.49
CA GLU A 118 -7.49 1.56 -2.69
C GLU A 118 -7.75 0.31 -3.58
N GLN A 119 -7.02 -0.82 -3.43
CA GLN A 119 -7.30 -2.11 -4.11
C GLN A 119 -7.49 -3.26 -3.10
N ASN A 120 -8.66 -3.94 -3.05
CA ASN A 120 -9.02 -4.87 -1.95
C ASN A 120 -9.72 -6.20 -2.34
N GLY A 121 -8.99 -7.31 -2.20
CA GLY A 121 -9.36 -8.72 -2.34
C GLY A 121 -8.13 -9.57 -2.72
N ASN A 122 -8.24 -10.48 -3.69
CA ASN A 122 -7.06 -11.09 -4.29
C ASN A 122 -6.46 -10.20 -5.40
N ARG A 123 -5.16 -10.38 -5.68
CA ARG A 123 -4.34 -9.48 -6.52
C ARG A 123 -4.31 -8.04 -5.98
N ASN A 124 -3.85 -7.93 -4.74
CA ASN A 124 -4.03 -6.74 -3.89
C ASN A 124 -2.90 -5.71 -3.94
N THR A 125 -3.18 -4.49 -3.47
CA THR A 125 -2.28 -3.33 -3.57
C THR A 125 -2.82 -2.11 -2.80
N VAL A 126 -1.96 -1.17 -2.40
CA VAL A 126 -2.33 0.18 -1.88
C VAL A 126 -1.22 1.17 -2.29
N PHE A 127 -1.47 2.24 -3.07
CA PHE A 127 -0.42 2.87 -3.90
C PHE A 127 -0.06 4.36 -3.59
N ASP A 128 0.39 4.68 -2.34
CA ASP A 128 0.53 6.05 -1.72
C ASP A 128 1.60 7.12 -2.06
N LEU A 129 1.15 8.38 -2.09
CA LEU A 129 1.89 9.63 -2.00
C LEU A 129 1.26 10.56 -0.98
N VAL A 130 2.08 11.00 -0.03
CA VAL A 130 1.87 12.21 0.76
C VAL A 130 3.10 13.10 0.62
N ASN A 131 2.93 14.40 0.38
CA ASN A 131 4.08 15.28 0.19
C ASN A 131 3.84 16.76 0.48
N ARG A 132 4.27 17.18 1.69
CA ARG A 132 4.73 18.53 2.07
C ARG A 132 3.98 19.70 1.38
N PRO A 133 3.16 20.50 2.11
CA PRO A 133 2.39 21.65 1.57
C PRO A 133 3.14 22.76 0.80
N GLN A 134 4.46 22.68 0.66
CA GLN A 134 5.30 23.63 -0.08
C GLN A 134 6.05 22.97 -1.26
N LEU A 135 5.97 21.64 -1.41
CA LEU A 135 6.56 20.90 -2.52
C LEU A 135 5.53 20.58 -3.59
N ASP A 136 6.08 20.20 -4.74
CA ASP A 136 5.41 19.84 -5.98
C ASP A 136 5.63 18.33 -6.23
N VAL A 137 4.55 17.57 -6.50
CA VAL A 137 4.42 16.18 -6.02
C VAL A 137 3.66 15.23 -6.97
N SER A 138 4.27 14.10 -7.33
CA SER A 138 3.56 12.98 -7.97
C SER A 138 4.10 11.64 -7.53
N LEU A 139 3.32 10.58 -7.66
CA LEU A 139 3.86 9.24 -7.69
C LEU A 139 2.97 8.30 -8.46
N GLU A 140 3.60 7.46 -9.24
CA GLU A 140 2.92 6.31 -9.80
C GLU A 140 3.36 5.06 -9.01
N LEU A 141 2.49 4.61 -8.08
CA LEU A 141 2.37 3.21 -7.44
C LEU A 141 0.72 0.94 -8.53
N GLN A 142 0.75 0.35 -9.79
CA GLN A 142 0.45 -1.05 -10.10
C GLN A 142 1.31 -1.99 -9.23
N GLN A 143 0.69 -2.60 -8.22
CA GLN A 143 1.12 -3.88 -7.66
C GLN A 143 0.19 -4.94 -8.28
N ASN A 144 0.72 -6.11 -8.63
CA ASN A 144 0.00 -7.12 -9.42
C ASN A 144 0.37 -8.53 -8.97
N GLY A 145 -0.44 -9.10 -8.08
CA GLY A 145 -0.20 -10.43 -7.54
C GLY A 145 -0.88 -10.60 -6.19
N ASP A 146 -1.12 -11.84 -5.77
CA ASP A 146 -1.88 -12.06 -4.56
C ASP A 146 -1.11 -11.59 -3.32
N GLY A 147 -1.72 -10.70 -2.53
CA GLY A 147 -1.10 -10.10 -1.33
C GLY A 147 0.04 -9.07 -1.53
N LEU A 148 0.09 -8.29 -2.62
CA LEU A 148 1.20 -7.33 -2.80
C LEU A 148 1.07 -6.06 -1.94
N ASN A 149 2.20 -5.36 -1.74
CA ASN A 149 2.30 -4.20 -0.84
C ASN A 149 3.51 -3.27 -1.09
N PHE A 150 3.41 -2.25 -1.95
CA PHE A 150 4.29 -1.08 -2.01
C PHE A 150 3.59 0.02 -1.21
N GLN A 151 4.35 0.88 -0.55
CA GLN A 151 3.86 2.09 0.10
C GLN A 151 4.88 3.21 -0.15
N ARG A 152 4.45 4.46 -0.33
CA ARG A 152 5.31 5.61 -0.03
C ARG A 152 4.70 6.40 1.11
N ILE A 153 5.57 6.82 2.01
CA ILE A 153 5.24 7.47 3.27
C ILE A 153 6.06 8.76 3.32
N GLY A 154 5.42 9.85 2.89
CA GLY A 154 6.08 11.14 2.79
C GLY A 154 6.98 11.28 1.56
N ALA A 155 7.71 12.39 1.55
CA ALA A 155 8.47 12.88 0.43
C ALA A 155 9.33 14.07 0.88
N ASN A 156 10.64 14.02 0.66
CA ASN A 156 11.54 15.17 0.84
C ASN A 156 12.02 15.64 -0.55
N ASN A 157 13.06 16.47 -0.65
CA ASN A 157 13.55 16.91 -1.95
C ASN A 157 14.11 15.79 -2.84
N LEU A 158 14.52 14.66 -2.24
CA LEU A 158 15.03 13.46 -2.90
C LEU A 158 13.91 12.47 -3.27
N THR A 159 12.68 12.67 -2.82
CA THR A 159 11.59 11.68 -2.96
C THR A 159 10.22 12.34 -3.13
N LYS A 160 10.19 13.58 -3.62
CA LYS A 160 8.95 14.35 -3.86
C LYS A 160 8.16 13.89 -5.05
N SER A 161 8.85 13.42 -6.08
CA SER A 161 8.29 12.40 -6.95
C SER A 161 8.91 11.05 -6.63
N LEU A 162 8.13 9.99 -6.78
CA LEU A 162 8.57 8.61 -6.61
C LEU A 162 7.77 7.70 -7.54
N LYS A 163 8.38 6.60 -8.00
CA LYS A 163 7.78 5.73 -9.01
C LYS A 163 8.42 4.35 -8.96
N PHE A 164 7.64 3.29 -8.76
CA PHE A 164 8.07 1.90 -9.02
C PHE A 164 6.85 0.98 -9.24
N ASN A 165 7.01 -0.35 -9.24
CA ASN A 165 5.94 -1.36 -9.44
C ASN A 165 6.22 -2.65 -8.63
N GLN A 166 5.24 -3.54 -8.45
CA GLN A 166 5.47 -4.84 -7.81
C GLN A 166 4.78 -6.04 -8.49
N GLY A 167 5.42 -7.20 -8.37
CA GLY A 167 4.89 -8.54 -8.63
C GLY A 167 5.05 -9.47 -7.40
N ALA A 168 4.56 -10.71 -7.47
CA ALA A 168 4.52 -11.66 -6.33
C ALA A 168 5.89 -12.14 -5.77
N SER A 169 7.00 -11.77 -6.40
CA SER A 169 8.35 -11.96 -5.86
C SER A 169 9.09 -10.65 -5.59
N THR A 170 8.42 -9.50 -5.82
CA THR A 170 8.91 -8.20 -5.37
C THR A 170 8.64 -8.08 -3.87
N PRO A 171 9.62 -7.73 -3.04
CA PRO A 171 9.37 -7.54 -1.61
C PRO A 171 8.40 -6.39 -1.40
N THR A 172 7.67 -6.46 -0.27
CA THR A 172 6.97 -5.31 0.31
C THR A 172 7.94 -4.14 0.42
N LEU A 173 7.75 -3.09 -0.39
CA LEU A 173 8.75 -2.03 -0.55
C LEU A 173 8.12 -0.69 -0.15
N ILE A 174 8.75 -0.05 0.84
CA ILE A 174 8.15 1.03 1.62
C ILE A 174 9.10 2.23 1.59
N VAL A 175 8.81 3.21 0.73
CA VAL A 175 9.64 4.42 0.64
C VAL A 175 9.26 5.37 1.77
N ARG A 176 10.13 5.52 2.76
CA ARG A 176 9.91 6.46 3.87
C ARG A 176 10.73 7.72 3.64
N SER A 177 10.12 8.88 3.82
CA SER A 177 10.76 10.16 3.50
C SER A 177 10.25 11.27 4.41
N VAL A 178 10.76 11.22 5.64
CA VAL A 178 10.36 12.02 6.79
C VAL A 178 11.56 12.82 7.33
N ASN A 179 11.83 13.92 6.61
CA ASN A 179 12.55 15.11 7.09
C ASN A 179 11.53 16.21 7.41
#